data_AF-A0A6U3XHB9-F1
#
_entry.id   AF-A0A6U3XHB9-F1
#
_cell.length_a   1.000
_cell.length_b   1.000
_cell.length_c   1.000
_cell.angle_alpha   90.00
_cell.angle_beta   90.00
_cell.angle_gamma   90.00
#
_symmetry.space_group_name_H-M   'P 1'
#
loop_
_entity.id
_entity.type
_entity.pdbx_description
1 polymer ?
#
loop_
_entity_poly.entity_id
_entity_poly.type
_entity_poly.pdbx_seq_one_letter_code
_entity_poly.pdbx_strand_id
1 'polypeptide(L)'
;MKPAWDKLGDEYAGSSSVLIGDVDCTEEDARPLCEQFGIQGYPTIKYFVDGDTTTGEDYQGGRDFESLKRHVVDNLEVKCLVSNPSEGCTEKEIGYITKMKGKTADDWKKQLDRLDGMKGGSMKPELKQWLVQRLNILKQLDSGASEEL
;
A
#
# COMPACT_ATOMS: atom_id res chain seq x y z
N MET A 1 -9.75 17.62 -2.62
CA MET A 1 -9.48 16.17 -2.69
C MET A 1 -8.00 15.85 -2.50
N LYS A 2 -7.08 16.52 -3.20
CA LYS A 2 -5.63 16.21 -3.17
C LYS A 2 -5.04 15.86 -1.79
N PRO A 3 -5.26 16.63 -0.70
CA PRO A 3 -4.69 16.26 0.61
C PRO A 3 -5.18 14.90 1.15
N ALA A 4 -6.44 14.53 0.89
CA ALA A 4 -6.97 13.23 1.29
C ALA A 4 -6.41 12.10 0.43
N TRP A 5 -6.22 12.34 -0.87
CA TRP A 5 -5.63 11.38 -1.80
C TRP A 5 -4.15 11.12 -1.50
N ASP A 6 -3.38 12.18 -1.26
CA ASP A 6 -1.96 12.08 -0.89
C ASP A 6 -1.80 11.30 0.42
N LYS A 7 -2.65 11.57 1.43
CA LYS A 7 -2.66 10.82 2.69
C LYS A 7 -3.01 9.35 2.49
N LEU A 8 -3.96 9.04 1.60
CA LEU A 8 -4.30 7.66 1.25
C LEU A 8 -3.12 6.96 0.57
N GLY A 9 -2.46 7.62 -0.37
CA GLY A 9 -1.26 7.10 -1.01
C GLY A 9 -0.14 6.79 -0.03
N ASP A 10 0.10 7.66 0.95
CA ASP A 10 1.08 7.43 2.01
C ASP A 10 0.72 6.24 2.92
N GLU A 11 -0.56 6.08 3.26
CA GLU A 11 -1.06 4.94 4.07
C GLU A 11 -0.84 3.61 3.35
N TYR A 12 -1.07 3.58 2.04
CA TYR A 12 -0.98 2.37 1.21
C TYR A 12 0.37 2.21 0.48
N ALA A 13 1.35 3.07 0.72
CA ALA A 13 2.66 3.04 0.06
C ALA A 13 3.44 1.73 0.28
N GLY A 14 3.13 0.99 1.35
CA GLY A 14 3.68 -0.34 1.64
C GLY A 14 2.72 -1.48 1.44
N SER A 15 1.57 -1.26 0.81
CA SER A 15 0.65 -2.34 0.47
C SER A 15 1.23 -3.16 -0.69
N SER A 16 1.04 -4.48 -0.62
CA SER A 16 1.32 -5.40 -1.72
C SER A 16 0.07 -5.71 -2.56
N SER A 17 -1.12 -5.33 -2.09
CA SER A 17 -2.41 -5.60 -2.75
C SER A 17 -3.10 -4.36 -3.30
N VAL A 18 -2.76 -3.17 -2.82
CA VAL A 18 -3.40 -1.91 -3.21
C VAL A 18 -2.34 -0.94 -3.69
N LEU A 19 -2.54 -0.38 -4.88
CA LEU A 19 -1.75 0.73 -5.40
C LEU A 19 -2.67 1.95 -5.51
N ILE A 20 -2.25 3.05 -4.89
CA ILE A 20 -2.88 4.36 -5.05
C ILE A 20 -1.98 5.17 -5.98
N GLY A 21 -2.53 5.59 -7.12
CA GLY A 21 -1.83 6.36 -8.13
C GLY A 21 -2.68 7.51 -8.68
N ASP A 22 -2.01 8.46 -9.31
CA ASP A 22 -2.63 9.54 -10.05
C ASP A 22 -2.04 9.63 -11.45
N VAL A 23 -2.86 10.10 -12.39
CA VAL A 23 -2.48 10.33 -13.79
C VAL A 23 -2.89 11.75 -14.14
N ASP A 24 -1.95 12.54 -14.65
CA ASP A 24 -2.25 13.88 -15.16
C ASP A 24 -2.69 13.79 -16.62
N CYS A 25 -4.00 13.74 -16.83
CA CYS A 25 -4.60 13.68 -18.15
C CYS A 25 -4.44 14.98 -18.99
N THR A 26 -3.81 16.02 -18.45
CA THR A 26 -3.48 17.23 -19.21
C THR A 26 -2.17 17.08 -19.99
N GLU A 27 -1.35 16.09 -19.63
CA GLU A 27 -0.13 15.75 -20.36
C GLU A 27 -0.45 14.98 -21.66
N GLU A 28 0.26 15.29 -22.74
CA GLU A 28 -0.03 14.75 -24.08
C GLU A 28 0.13 13.23 -24.16
N ASP A 29 1.06 12.66 -23.39
CA ASP A 29 1.36 11.23 -23.33
C ASP A 29 0.32 10.45 -22.52
N ALA A 30 -0.30 11.08 -21.53
CA ALA A 30 -1.37 10.49 -20.71
C ALA A 30 -2.77 10.63 -21.33
N ARG A 31 -2.99 11.61 -22.21
CA ARG A 31 -4.30 11.86 -22.82
C ARG A 31 -4.95 10.62 -23.47
N PRO A 32 -4.25 9.78 -24.27
CA PRO A 32 -4.86 8.59 -24.87
C PRO A 32 -5.38 7.60 -23.82
N LEU A 33 -4.69 7.47 -22.69
CA LEU A 33 -5.12 6.63 -21.57
C LEU A 33 -6.43 7.17 -20.98
N CYS A 34 -6.50 8.47 -20.74
CA CYS A 34 -7.67 9.11 -20.16
C CYS A 34 -8.89 9.08 -21.08
N GLU A 35 -8.68 9.21 -22.40
CA GLU A 35 -9.73 8.99 -23.41
C GLU A 35 -10.21 7.54 -23.42
N GLN A 36 -9.30 6.57 -23.39
CA GLN A 36 -9.64 5.14 -23.32
C GLN A 36 -10.51 4.82 -22.11
N PHE A 37 -10.21 5.40 -20.95
CA PHE A 37 -11.00 5.22 -19.72
C PHE A 37 -12.20 6.18 -19.61
N GLY A 38 -12.51 6.96 -20.64
CA GLY A 38 -13.69 7.82 -20.69
C GLY A 38 -13.68 8.96 -19.66
N ILE A 39 -12.50 9.47 -19.29
CA ILE A 39 -12.38 10.56 -18.31
C ILE A 39 -12.84 11.88 -18.93
N GLN A 40 -13.99 12.39 -18.49
CA GLN A 40 -14.61 13.61 -19.04
C GLN A 40 -14.48 14.84 -18.12
N GLY A 41 -14.02 14.65 -16.88
CA GLY A 41 -13.86 15.73 -15.91
C GLY A 41 -12.93 15.34 -14.77
N TYR A 42 -12.34 16.35 -14.12
CA TYR A 42 -11.36 16.14 -13.04
C TYR A 42 -11.87 16.70 -11.70
N PRO A 43 -11.54 16.05 -10.57
CA PRO A 43 -10.95 14.72 -10.48
C PRO A 43 -12.00 13.62 -10.74
N THR A 44 -11.59 12.55 -11.43
CA THR A 44 -12.34 11.28 -11.53
C THR A 44 -11.52 10.20 -10.84
N ILE A 45 -12.17 9.37 -10.03
CA ILE A 45 -11.53 8.24 -9.35
C ILE A 45 -12.10 6.96 -9.95
N LYS A 46 -11.21 6.09 -10.41
CA LYS A 46 -11.54 4.73 -10.80
C LYS A 46 -10.79 3.75 -9.90
N TYR A 47 -11.40 2.61 -9.63
CA TYR A 47 -10.74 1.48 -9.00
C TYR A 47 -10.74 0.28 -9.94
N PHE A 48 -9.74 -0.57 -9.77
CA PHE A 48 -9.52 -1.76 -10.56
C PHE A 48 -9.29 -2.90 -9.57
N VAL A 49 -9.95 -4.03 -9.82
CA VAL A 49 -9.74 -5.28 -9.07
C VAL A 49 -9.08 -6.29 -9.99
N ASP A 50 -8.36 -7.26 -9.41
CA ASP A 50 -7.59 -8.23 -10.18
C ASP A 50 -8.43 -8.88 -11.29
N GLY A 51 -7.96 -8.74 -12.53
CA GLY A 51 -8.63 -9.23 -13.73
C GLY A 51 -9.42 -8.18 -14.52
N ASP A 52 -9.75 -7.02 -13.94
CA ASP A 52 -10.30 -5.87 -14.67
C ASP A 52 -9.20 -4.85 -14.97
N THR A 53 -8.69 -4.89 -16.21
CA THR A 53 -7.68 -3.94 -16.70
C THR A 53 -8.20 -3.03 -17.81
N THR A 54 -9.46 -3.20 -18.22
CA THR A 54 -9.97 -2.64 -19.47
C THR A 54 -10.90 -1.45 -19.24
N THR A 55 -11.66 -1.44 -18.14
CA THR A 55 -12.63 -0.37 -17.88
C THR A 55 -12.46 0.25 -16.50
N GLY A 56 -12.27 -0.58 -15.47
CA GLY A 56 -12.37 -0.14 -14.08
C GLY A 56 -13.76 0.40 -13.71
N GLU A 57 -13.99 0.53 -12.42
CA GLU A 57 -15.26 0.99 -11.88
C GLU A 57 -15.14 2.42 -11.35
N ASP A 58 -16.19 3.22 -11.54
CA ASP A 58 -16.21 4.60 -11.03
C ASP A 58 -16.45 4.61 -9.53
N TYR A 59 -15.57 5.29 -8.80
CA TYR A 59 -15.79 5.57 -7.38
C TYR A 59 -16.74 6.77 -7.21
N GLN A 60 -17.94 6.49 -6.69
CA GLN A 60 -18.98 7.50 -6.43
C GLN A 60 -19.15 7.84 -4.94
N GLY A 61 -18.25 7.35 -4.07
CA GLY A 61 -18.30 7.58 -2.63
C GLY A 61 -17.76 8.95 -2.18
N GLY A 62 -17.69 9.13 -0.86
CA GLY A 62 -17.15 10.34 -0.24
C GLY A 62 -15.66 10.54 -0.55
N ARG A 63 -15.24 11.77 -0.82
CA ARG A 63 -13.85 12.09 -1.24
C ARG A 63 -12.98 12.64 -0.11
N ASP A 64 -13.41 12.47 1.12
CA ASP A 64 -12.60 12.62 2.31
C ASP A 64 -11.76 11.35 2.58
N PHE A 65 -10.72 11.48 3.40
CA PHE A 65 -9.80 10.38 3.66
C PHE A 65 -10.47 9.15 4.26
N GLU A 66 -11.41 9.32 5.18
CA GLU A 66 -12.07 8.19 5.86
C GLU A 66 -12.98 7.42 4.90
N SER A 67 -13.71 8.13 4.04
CA SER A 67 -14.56 7.51 3.01
C SER A 67 -13.75 6.75 1.95
N LEU A 68 -12.61 7.29 1.53
CA LEU A 68 -11.70 6.61 0.61
C LEU A 68 -11.07 5.37 1.26
N LYS A 69 -10.53 5.53 2.47
CA LYS A 69 -9.93 4.43 3.23
C LYS A 69 -10.92 3.31 3.46
N ARG A 70 -12.16 3.62 3.87
CA ARG A 70 -13.22 2.62 4.05
C ARG A 70 -13.46 1.82 2.78
N HIS A 71 -13.53 2.48 1.62
CA HIS A 71 -13.74 1.75 0.36
C HIS A 71 -12.58 0.79 0.04
N VAL A 72 -11.33 1.22 0.27
CA VAL A 72 -10.16 0.36 0.11
C VAL A 72 -10.24 -0.84 1.05
N VAL A 73 -10.58 -0.62 2.33
CA VAL A 73 -10.73 -1.67 3.34
C VAL A 73 -11.80 -2.69 2.97
N ASP A 74 -12.96 -2.20 2.52
CA ASP A 74 -14.14 -3.04 2.32
C ASP A 74 -14.09 -3.81 0.99
N ASN A 75 -13.35 -3.33 -0.01
CA ASN A 75 -13.47 -3.83 -1.38
C ASN A 75 -12.15 -4.19 -2.08
N LEU A 76 -11.02 -3.61 -1.66
CA LEU A 76 -9.78 -3.67 -2.45
C LEU A 76 -8.60 -4.29 -1.70
N GLU A 77 -8.49 -4.10 -0.38
CA GLU A 77 -7.30 -4.49 0.35
C GLU A 77 -7.27 -5.98 0.73
N VAL A 78 -6.13 -6.61 0.45
CA VAL A 78 -5.74 -7.89 1.04
C VAL A 78 -4.54 -7.63 1.95
N LYS A 79 -4.68 -7.89 3.26
CA LYS A 79 -3.61 -7.62 4.23
C LYS A 79 -2.58 -8.73 4.28
N CYS A 80 -1.30 -8.37 4.18
CA CYS A 80 -0.23 -9.25 4.61
C CYS A 80 -0.19 -9.31 6.14
N LEU A 81 -0.63 -10.45 6.70
CA LEU A 81 -0.60 -10.73 8.14
C LEU A 81 0.48 -11.75 8.48
N VAL A 82 1.33 -11.47 9.46
CA VAL A 82 2.39 -12.39 9.89
C VAL A 82 1.86 -13.68 10.53
N SER A 83 0.60 -13.66 10.99
CA SER A 83 -0.14 -14.81 11.51
C SER A 83 -0.63 -15.75 10.41
N ASN A 84 -0.93 -15.23 9.21
CA ASN A 84 -1.31 -16.02 8.04
C ASN A 84 -0.64 -15.52 6.74
N PRO A 85 0.68 -15.75 6.58
CA PRO A 85 1.41 -15.17 5.46
C PRO A 85 0.97 -15.70 4.09
N SER A 86 0.38 -16.89 4.01
CA SER A 86 -0.01 -17.53 2.74
C SER A 86 -1.22 -16.90 2.05
N GLU A 87 -2.05 -16.15 2.76
CA GLU A 87 -3.31 -15.61 2.20
C GLU A 87 -3.22 -14.16 1.73
N GLY A 88 -2.12 -13.45 2.01
CA GLY A 88 -2.04 -12.02 1.69
C GLY A 88 -0.65 -11.42 1.62
N CYS A 89 0.41 -12.22 1.75
CA CYS A 89 1.79 -11.76 1.59
C CYS A 89 2.39 -12.30 0.29
N THR A 90 3.24 -11.50 -0.33
CA THR A 90 4.07 -11.93 -1.48
C THR A 90 5.15 -12.91 -1.03
N GLU A 91 5.72 -13.68 -1.98
CA GLU A 91 6.85 -14.59 -1.70
C GLU A 91 8.02 -13.88 -1.00
N LYS A 92 8.29 -12.63 -1.40
CA LYS A 92 9.34 -11.79 -0.82
C LYS A 92 9.05 -11.43 0.63
N GLU A 93 7.80 -11.10 0.94
CA GLU A 93 7.34 -10.83 2.31
C GLU A 93 7.37 -12.11 3.15
N ILE A 94 6.91 -13.25 2.64
CA ILE A 94 6.96 -14.55 3.31
C ILE A 94 8.40 -14.95 3.66
N GLY A 95 9.34 -14.76 2.71
CA GLY A 95 10.76 -15.00 2.94
C GLY A 95 11.32 -14.10 4.04
N TYR A 96 10.91 -12.83 4.09
CA TYR A 96 11.32 -11.90 5.13
C TYR A 96 10.70 -12.24 6.50
N ILE A 97 9.41 -12.60 6.55
CA ILE A 97 8.72 -13.04 7.76
C ILE A 97 9.43 -14.25 8.35
N THR A 98 9.72 -15.26 7.53
CA THR A 98 10.44 -16.47 7.97
C THR A 98 11.81 -16.14 8.55
N LYS A 99 12.55 -15.25 7.90
CA LYS A 99 13.86 -14.77 8.38
C LYS A 99 13.73 -14.06 9.73
N MET A 100 12.73 -13.21 9.90
CA MET A 100 12.55 -12.42 11.12
C MET A 100 11.99 -13.25 12.27
N LYS A 101 11.08 -14.21 12.04
CA LYS A 101 10.59 -15.14 13.07
C LYS A 101 11.71 -15.97 13.71
N GLY A 102 12.80 -16.23 13.00
CA GLY A 102 14.01 -16.86 13.55
C GLY A 102 14.95 -15.93 14.34
N LYS A 103 14.52 -14.70 14.66
CA LYS A 103 15.28 -13.68 15.39
C LYS A 103 14.56 -13.28 16.68
N THR A 104 15.25 -12.53 17.53
CA THR A 104 14.72 -12.07 18.82
C THR A 104 13.96 -10.74 18.68
N ALA A 105 13.13 -10.41 19.67
CA ALA A 105 12.46 -9.11 19.73
C ALA A 105 13.46 -7.93 19.70
N ASP A 106 14.62 -8.08 20.34
CA ASP A 106 15.69 -7.06 20.30
C ASP A 106 16.26 -6.87 18.89
N ASP A 107 16.38 -7.95 18.11
CA ASP A 107 16.80 -7.87 16.71
C ASP A 107 15.74 -7.17 15.85
N TRP A 108 14.47 -7.40 16.14
CA TRP A 108 13.36 -6.76 15.43
C TRP A 108 13.37 -5.26 15.68
N LYS A 109 13.51 -4.83 16.94
CA LYS A 109 13.62 -3.42 17.34
C LYS A 109 14.79 -2.72 16.68
N LYS A 110 15.98 -3.33 16.68
CA LYS A 110 17.15 -2.80 15.96
C LYS A 110 16.90 -2.65 14.45
N GLN A 111 16.18 -3.59 13.83
CA GLN A 111 15.82 -3.46 12.42
C GLN A 111 14.75 -2.39 12.19
N LEU A 112 13.77 -2.24 13.09
CA LEU A 112 12.77 -1.18 13.05
C LEU A 112 13.43 0.19 13.07
N ASP A 113 14.27 0.47 14.07
CA ASP A 113 14.97 1.76 14.22
C ASP A 113 15.80 2.10 12.99
N ARG A 114 16.53 1.11 12.47
CA ARG A 114 17.32 1.26 11.25
C ARG A 114 16.45 1.64 10.05
N LEU A 115 15.34 0.94 9.85
CA LEU A 115 14.47 1.16 8.68
C LEU A 115 13.66 2.45 8.81
N ASP A 116 13.26 2.83 10.02
CA ASP A 116 12.55 4.09 10.28
C ASP A 116 13.46 5.29 9.98
N GLY A 117 14.73 5.22 10.41
CA GLY A 117 15.75 6.20 10.06
C GLY A 117 16.01 6.33 8.54
N MET A 118 15.66 5.32 7.75
CA MET A 118 15.79 5.36 6.29
C MET A 118 14.56 5.97 5.59
N LYS A 119 13.42 6.14 6.25
CA LYS A 119 12.15 6.58 5.64
C LYS A 119 12.22 7.97 5.01
N GLY A 120 13.06 8.86 5.55
CA GLY A 120 13.27 10.21 5.04
C GLY A 120 14.28 10.33 3.89
N GLY A 121 14.92 9.21 3.49
CA GLY A 121 15.92 9.22 2.42
C GLY A 121 15.30 9.24 1.03
N SER A 122 16.00 9.85 0.07
CA SER A 122 15.67 9.73 -1.36
C SER A 122 16.00 8.32 -1.85
N MET A 123 14.99 7.59 -2.32
CA MET A 123 15.13 6.21 -2.80
C MET A 123 14.16 5.94 -3.95
N LYS A 124 14.45 4.91 -4.75
CA LYS A 124 13.55 4.47 -5.83
C LYS A 124 12.19 4.05 -5.24
N PRO A 125 11.06 4.24 -5.96
CA PRO A 125 9.73 3.88 -5.49
C PRO A 125 9.63 2.44 -4.97
N GLU A 126 10.16 1.47 -5.72
CA GLU A 126 10.18 0.06 -5.30
C GLU A 126 10.95 -0.18 -4.00
N LEU A 127 12.03 0.56 -3.77
CA LEU A 127 12.82 0.47 -2.54
C LEU A 127 12.06 1.09 -1.37
N LYS A 128 11.32 2.19 -1.62
CA LYS A 128 10.44 2.82 -0.63
C LYS A 128 9.31 1.89 -0.24
N GLN A 129 8.63 1.29 -1.22
CA GLN A 129 7.57 0.31 -0.98
C GLN A 129 8.11 -0.85 -0.14
N TRP A 130 9.25 -1.42 -0.52
CA TRP A 130 9.87 -2.52 0.22
C TRP A 130 10.28 -2.12 1.65
N LEU A 131 10.75 -0.88 1.84
CA LEU A 131 11.05 -0.35 3.18
C LEU A 131 9.79 -0.34 4.05
N VAL A 132 8.67 0.16 3.54
CA VAL A 132 7.40 0.23 4.28
C VAL A 132 6.84 -1.17 4.55
N GLN A 133 6.87 -2.09 3.58
CA GLN A 133 6.48 -3.50 3.77
C GLN A 133 7.24 -4.15 4.94
N ARG A 134 8.56 -3.98 4.97
CA ARG A 134 9.40 -4.51 6.06
C ARG A 134 9.09 -3.89 7.41
N LEU A 135 8.83 -2.57 7.46
CA LEU A 135 8.42 -1.88 8.68
C LEU A 135 7.09 -2.45 9.20
N ASN A 136 6.11 -2.65 8.32
CA ASN A 136 4.80 -3.20 8.69
C ASN A 136 4.91 -4.63 9.24
N ILE A 137 5.70 -5.50 8.59
CA ILE A 137 5.95 -6.86 9.06
C ILE A 137 6.61 -6.86 10.45
N LEU A 138 7.66 -6.05 10.65
CA LEU A 138 8.37 -5.98 11.93
C LEU A 138 7.48 -5.44 13.05
N LYS A 139 6.63 -4.45 12.77
CA LYS A 139 5.65 -3.94 13.75
C LYS A 139 4.66 -5.02 14.15
N GLN A 140 4.15 -5.81 13.21
CA GLN A 140 3.27 -6.93 13.55
C GLN A 140 3.96 -7.99 14.43
N LEU A 141 5.23 -8.30 14.15
CA LEU A 141 6.00 -9.23 14.99
C LEU A 141 6.23 -8.68 16.41
N ASP A 142 6.61 -7.41 16.54
CA ASP A 142 6.84 -6.75 17.84
C ASP A 142 5.55 -6.63 18.66
N SER A 143 4.43 -6.28 18.03
CA SER A 143 3.10 -6.27 18.67
C SER A 143 2.68 -7.66 19.13
N GLY A 144 2.83 -8.69 18.28
CA GLY A 144 2.44 -10.06 18.60
C GLY A 144 3.26 -10.68 19.74
N ALA A 145 4.56 -10.35 19.84
CA ALA A 145 5.39 -10.79 20.97
C ALA A 145 5.07 -10.09 22.29
N SER A 146 4.40 -8.94 22.25
CA SER A 146 3.97 -8.21 23.45
C SER A 146 2.67 -8.75 24.04
N GLU A 147 1.91 -9.57 23.31
CA GLU A 147 0.66 -10.21 23.75
C GLU A 147 0.88 -11.61 24.36
N GLU A 148 2.08 -12.20 24.23
CA GLU A 148 2.44 -13.52 24.79
C GLU A 148 3.13 -13.44 26.18
N LEU A 149 3.14 -12.26 26.83
CA LEU A 149 3.71 -12.02 28.17
C LEU A 149 2.65 -11.70 29.23
#